data_AF-A0A1E9BEW9-F1
#
_entry.id   AF-A0A1E9BEW9-F1
#
_cell.length_a   1.000
_cell.length_b   1.000
_cell.length_c   1.000
_cell.angle_alpha   90.00
_cell.angle_beta   90.00
_cell.angle_gamma   90.00
#
_symmetry.space_group_name_H-M   'P 1'
#
loop_
_entity.id
_entity.type
_entity.pdbx_description
1 polymer ?
#
loop_
_entity_poly.entity_id
_entity_poly.type
_entity_poly.pdbx_seq_one_letter_code
_entity_poly.pdbx_strand_id
1 'polypeptide(L)'
;MNGNKDGRIMANKDIQKEIRSLDDTAQFTLSTRQMAEYCQRIVAYLETEKRYREPGYSLWELSRDTGISTKIISKSINGYMGRNFYDLINRMRIEEAKKMLREMAVTNSRLMIEEVGVQCGFRSRSVFFTRFNGYEKMTPRKYMSMFEKKREGDAERIKRRNG
;
A
#
# COMPACT_ATOMS: atom_id res chain seq x y z
N MET A 1 -25.96 31.17 12.73
CA MET A 1 -24.90 31.37 11.72
C MET A 1 -23.61 30.78 12.26
N ASN A 2 -23.01 29.86 11.51
CA ASN A 2 -21.73 29.20 11.77
C ASN A 2 -20.55 30.19 11.74
N GLY A 3 -19.47 29.91 12.50
CA GLY A 3 -18.14 30.40 12.14
C GLY A 3 -17.07 30.43 13.23
N ASN A 4 -16.35 29.33 13.42
CA ASN A 4 -14.90 29.24 13.74
C ASN A 4 -14.56 27.74 13.80
N LYS A 5 -13.96 27.04 12.83
CA LYS A 5 -12.66 27.19 12.12
C LYS A 5 -11.47 27.34 13.07
N ASP A 6 -10.54 26.38 12.92
CA ASP A 6 -9.19 26.28 13.46
C ASP A 6 -8.99 25.81 14.90
N GLY A 7 -9.30 24.53 15.14
CA GLY A 7 -8.74 23.73 16.24
C GLY A 7 -7.70 22.73 15.73
N ARG A 8 -6.51 23.21 15.36
CA ARG A 8 -5.35 22.38 15.02
C ARG A 8 -4.86 21.67 16.29
N ILE A 9 -5.48 20.55 16.67
CA ILE A 9 -5.01 19.71 17.79
C ILE A 9 -3.83 18.87 17.29
N MET A 10 -2.66 19.51 17.23
CA MET A 10 -1.37 18.83 17.32
C MET A 10 -0.93 18.84 18.79
N ALA A 11 -0.96 17.68 19.44
CA ALA A 11 -0.01 17.21 20.47
C ALA A 11 -0.62 16.04 21.25
N ASN A 12 -0.81 14.91 20.57
CA ASN A 12 -1.12 13.62 21.20
C ASN A 12 0.17 12.77 21.28
N LYS A 13 1.33 13.40 21.50
CA LYS A 13 2.64 12.73 21.50
C LYS A 13 3.10 12.35 22.90
N ASP A 14 2.71 13.11 23.91
CA ASP A 14 3.19 12.93 25.28
C ASP A 14 2.31 11.96 26.07
N ILE A 15 0.97 12.00 25.87
CA ILE A 15 0.03 11.01 26.43
C ILE A 15 0.30 9.60 25.87
N GLN A 16 0.67 9.49 24.59
CA GLN A 16 1.08 8.23 23.95
C GLN A 16 2.42 7.72 24.49
N LYS A 17 3.26 8.58 25.08
CA LYS A 17 4.57 8.21 25.61
C LYS A 17 4.48 7.67 27.03
N GLU A 18 3.57 8.22 27.83
CA GLU A 18 3.33 7.85 29.23
C GLU A 18 2.50 6.57 29.38
N ILE A 19 1.51 6.34 28.50
CA ILE A 19 0.81 5.05 28.40
C ILE A 19 1.77 3.93 27.95
N ARG A 20 2.81 4.27 27.17
CA ARG A 20 3.80 3.31 26.66
C ARG A 20 4.85 2.92 27.71
N SER A 21 5.04 3.70 28.78
CA SER A 21 6.05 3.45 29.80
C SER A 21 5.57 2.65 31.02
N LEU A 22 4.28 2.34 31.13
CA LEU A 22 3.70 1.63 32.28
C LEU A 22 3.41 0.15 32.03
N ASP A 23 3.61 -0.34 30.80
CA ASP A 23 3.24 -1.71 30.37
C ASP A 23 4.46 -2.56 29.94
N ASP A 24 5.69 -2.08 30.17
CA ASP A 24 6.91 -2.59 29.54
C ASP A 24 7.94 -3.19 30.52
N THR A 25 7.48 -3.70 31.66
CA THR A 25 8.31 -4.53 32.55
C THR A 25 7.81 -5.99 32.53
N ALA A 26 8.41 -6.75 31.60
CA ALA A 26 8.67 -8.19 31.68
C ALA A 26 7.83 -9.23 30.88
N GLN A 27 7.02 -8.90 29.87
CA GLN A 27 6.36 -9.98 29.09
C GLN A 27 6.19 -9.71 27.58
N PHE A 28 6.88 -10.55 26.79
CA PHE A 28 6.76 -10.78 25.34
C PHE A 28 7.70 -9.99 24.39
N THR A 29 8.99 -10.36 24.39
CA THR A 29 9.94 -9.97 23.34
C THR A 29 9.98 -11.03 22.24
N LEU A 30 9.51 -10.70 21.04
CA LEU A 30 9.68 -11.56 19.86
C LEU A 30 11.13 -11.52 19.38
N SER A 31 11.73 -12.68 19.10
CA SER A 31 13.00 -12.76 18.37
C SER A 31 12.85 -12.29 16.92
N THR A 32 13.95 -11.87 16.30
CA THR A 32 13.96 -11.49 14.87
C THR A 32 13.42 -12.59 13.97
N ARG A 33 13.74 -13.86 14.28
CA ARG A 33 13.23 -15.01 13.53
C ARG A 33 11.71 -15.12 13.62
N GLN A 34 11.14 -15.02 14.83
CA GLN A 34 9.68 -15.08 15.00
C GLN A 34 8.99 -13.90 14.30
N MET A 35 9.56 -12.69 14.38
CA MET A 35 9.03 -11.53 13.65
C MET A 35 9.05 -11.76 12.13
N ALA A 36 10.09 -12.41 11.61
CA ALA A 36 10.17 -12.79 10.20
C ALA A 36 9.07 -13.79 9.81
N GLU A 37 8.87 -14.83 10.62
CA GLU A 37 7.85 -15.86 10.41
C GLU A 37 6.43 -15.26 10.41
N TYR A 38 6.14 -14.35 11.36
CA TYR A 38 4.88 -13.61 11.37
C TYR A 38 4.73 -12.72 10.13
N CYS A 39 5.77 -11.98 9.74
CA CYS A 39 5.72 -11.16 8.53
C CYS A 39 5.41 -11.99 7.28
N GLN A 40 6.05 -13.16 7.12
CA GLN A 40 5.79 -14.06 6.00
C GLN A 40 4.33 -14.51 5.97
N ARG A 41 3.78 -14.96 7.11
CA ARG A 41 2.37 -15.36 7.23
C ARG A 41 1.41 -14.21 6.90
N ILE A 42 1.68 -13.01 7.42
CA ILE A 42 0.88 -11.81 7.17
C ILE A 42 0.89 -11.45 5.69
N VAL A 43 2.06 -11.39 5.06
CA VAL A 43 2.19 -11.04 3.64
C VAL A 43 1.51 -12.09 2.77
N ALA A 44 1.75 -13.38 3.02
CA ALA A 44 1.12 -14.46 2.28
C ALA A 44 -0.42 -14.40 2.36
N TYR A 45 -0.97 -14.15 3.55
CA TYR A 45 -2.41 -13.96 3.74
C TYR A 45 -2.94 -12.76 2.94
N LEU A 46 -2.29 -11.60 3.07
CA LEU A 46 -2.69 -10.38 2.36
C LEU A 46 -2.63 -10.54 0.83
N GLU A 47 -1.65 -11.28 0.32
CA GLU A 47 -1.49 -11.54 -1.12
C GLU A 47 -2.54 -12.52 -1.65
N THR A 48 -2.79 -13.60 -0.91
CA THR A 48 -3.74 -14.65 -1.29
C THR A 48 -5.17 -14.11 -1.30
N GLU A 49 -5.59 -13.49 -0.20
CA GLU A 49 -6.95 -12.99 -0.02
C GLU A 49 -7.15 -11.60 -0.64
N LYS A 50 -6.07 -10.97 -1.11
CA LYS A 50 -6.06 -9.61 -1.67
C LYS A 50 -6.74 -8.57 -0.77
N ARG A 51 -6.74 -8.75 0.56
CA ARG A 51 -7.42 -7.85 1.52
C ARG A 51 -6.92 -6.41 1.43
N TYR A 52 -5.70 -6.18 0.94
CA TYR A 52 -5.21 -4.83 0.66
C TYR A 52 -6.07 -4.05 -0.34
N ARG A 53 -6.87 -4.72 -1.19
CA ARG A 53 -7.82 -4.07 -2.10
C ARG A 53 -9.08 -3.54 -1.41
N GLU A 54 -9.36 -3.94 -0.17
CA GLU A 54 -10.51 -3.43 0.56
C GLU A 54 -10.23 -2.02 1.10
N PRO A 55 -11.03 -1.00 0.71
CA PRO A 55 -10.86 0.35 1.22
C PRO A 55 -11.10 0.40 2.73
N GLY A 56 -10.08 0.81 3.49
CA GLY A 56 -10.19 0.91 4.94
C GLY A 56 -9.74 -0.31 5.73
N TYR A 57 -9.28 -1.38 5.05
CA TYR A 57 -8.70 -2.53 5.71
C TYR A 57 -7.63 -2.12 6.73
N SER A 58 -7.83 -2.58 7.96
CA SER A 58 -7.19 -2.09 9.17
C SER A 58 -6.36 -3.18 9.84
N LEU A 59 -5.49 -2.76 10.76
CA LEU A 59 -4.68 -3.68 11.56
C LEU A 59 -5.57 -4.61 12.41
N TRP A 60 -6.72 -4.10 12.86
CA TRP A 60 -7.70 -4.85 13.64
C TRP A 60 -8.39 -5.95 12.81
N GLU A 61 -8.77 -5.64 11.56
CA GLU A 61 -9.33 -6.64 10.65
C GLU A 61 -8.30 -7.71 10.31
N LEU A 62 -7.03 -7.34 10.07
CA LEU A 62 -5.97 -8.33 9.88
C LEU A 62 -5.80 -9.23 11.11
N SER A 63 -5.91 -8.66 12.31
CA SER A 63 -5.83 -9.41 13.55
C SER A 63 -6.97 -10.42 13.68
N ARG A 64 -8.20 -9.97 13.43
CA ARG A 64 -9.39 -10.83 13.42
C ARG A 64 -9.27 -11.94 12.38
N ASP A 65 -8.84 -11.59 11.17
CA ASP A 65 -8.81 -12.50 10.03
C ASP A 65 -7.69 -13.57 10.17
N THR A 66 -6.56 -13.24 10.81
CA THR A 66 -5.41 -14.17 10.97
C THR A 66 -5.31 -14.84 12.35
N GLY A 67 -6.08 -14.36 13.33
CA GLY A 67 -5.95 -14.75 14.74
C GLY A 67 -4.67 -14.24 15.42
N ILE A 68 -3.85 -13.43 14.75
CA ILE A 68 -2.61 -12.87 15.30
C ILE A 68 -2.94 -11.54 15.98
N SER A 69 -2.48 -11.32 17.21
CA SER A 69 -2.78 -10.06 17.91
C SER A 69 -2.20 -8.83 17.20
N THR A 70 -2.91 -7.70 17.28
CA THR A 70 -2.45 -6.41 16.72
C THR A 70 -1.07 -6.00 17.24
N LYS A 71 -0.75 -6.30 18.51
CA LYS A 71 0.58 -6.08 19.12
C LYS A 71 1.67 -6.88 18.39
N ILE A 72 1.43 -8.18 18.14
CA ILE A 72 2.37 -9.05 17.41
C ILE A 72 2.53 -8.60 15.96
N ILE A 73 1.43 -8.30 15.27
CA ILE A 73 1.47 -7.83 13.88
C ILE A 73 2.27 -6.53 13.80
N SER A 74 1.93 -5.54 14.62
CA SER A 74 2.61 -4.23 14.62
C SER A 74 4.09 -4.38 14.97
N LYS A 75 4.43 -5.15 16.01
CA LYS A 75 5.82 -5.39 16.41
C LYS A 75 6.61 -6.08 15.30
N SER A 76 6.02 -7.08 14.65
CA SER A 76 6.68 -7.83 13.59
C SER A 76 6.93 -6.97 12.35
N ILE A 77 5.91 -6.26 11.84
CA ILE A 77 6.07 -5.42 10.63
C ILE A 77 7.06 -4.28 10.92
N ASN A 78 6.93 -3.59 12.04
CA ASN A 78 7.86 -2.49 12.36
C ASN A 78 9.27 -3.02 12.64
N GLY A 79 9.40 -4.09 13.43
CA GLY A 79 10.67 -4.62 13.90
C GLY A 79 11.46 -5.38 12.84
N TYR A 80 10.78 -6.06 11.90
CA TYR A 80 11.43 -6.86 10.85
C TYR A 80 11.45 -6.15 9.49
N MET A 81 10.35 -5.49 9.10
CA MET A 81 10.26 -4.83 7.78
C MET A 81 10.57 -3.33 7.81
N GLY A 82 10.83 -2.76 8.99
CA GLY A 82 11.16 -1.34 9.17
C GLY A 82 10.03 -0.40 8.76
N ARG A 83 8.77 -0.84 8.79
CA ARG A 83 7.62 -0.07 8.30
C ARG A 83 6.36 -0.32 9.14
N ASN A 84 5.39 0.58 9.04
CA ASN A 84 4.09 0.37 9.65
C ASN A 84 3.13 -0.40 8.72
N PHE A 85 2.04 -0.93 9.29
CA PHE A 85 1.02 -1.68 8.57
C PHE A 85 0.41 -0.91 7.38
N TYR A 86 0.12 0.38 7.53
CA TYR A 86 -0.48 1.17 6.45
C TYR A 86 0.50 1.41 5.30
N ASP A 87 1.80 1.53 5.57
CA ASP A 87 2.83 1.55 4.52
C ASP A 87 2.91 0.21 3.77
N LEU A 88 2.84 -0.92 4.50
CA LEU A 88 2.76 -2.24 3.87
C LEU A 88 1.56 -2.34 2.92
N ILE A 89 0.36 -2.04 3.40
CA ILE A 89 -0.87 -2.07 2.59
C ILE A 89 -0.73 -1.15 1.37
N ASN A 90 -0.33 0.11 1.56
CA ASN A 90 -0.22 1.05 0.45
C ASN A 90 0.81 0.60 -0.60
N ARG A 91 1.93 0.00 -0.20
CA ARG A 91 2.89 -0.56 -1.17
C ARG A 91 2.28 -1.70 -1.97
N MET A 92 1.57 -2.62 -1.34
CA MET A 92 0.87 -3.70 -2.05
C MET A 92 -0.14 -3.13 -3.06
N ARG A 93 -0.91 -2.11 -2.67
CA ARG A 93 -1.83 -1.40 -3.58
C ARG A 93 -1.12 -0.75 -4.77
N ILE A 94 0.03 -0.13 -4.54
CA ILE A 94 0.82 0.51 -5.61
C ILE A 94 1.43 -0.51 -6.55
N GLU A 95 1.97 -1.61 -6.03
CA GLU A 95 2.48 -2.69 -6.89
C GLU A 95 1.39 -3.30 -7.76
N GLU A 96 0.17 -3.46 -7.23
CA GLU A 96 -0.97 -3.90 -8.01
C GLU A 96 -1.39 -2.87 -9.07
N ALA A 97 -1.47 -1.59 -8.70
CA ALA A 97 -1.75 -0.51 -9.65
C ALA A 97 -0.73 -0.46 -10.78
N LYS A 98 0.56 -0.66 -10.49
CA LYS A 98 1.63 -0.72 -11.49
C LYS A 98 1.40 -1.87 -12.48
N LYS A 99 0.97 -3.05 -12.03
CA LYS A 99 0.63 -4.16 -12.92
C LYS A 99 -0.53 -3.80 -13.85
N MET A 100 -1.62 -3.28 -13.29
CA MET A 100 -2.80 -2.88 -14.07
C MET A 100 -2.49 -1.78 -15.08
N LEU A 101 -1.71 -0.77 -14.71
CA LEU A 101 -1.31 0.31 -15.64
C LEU A 101 -0.44 -0.20 -16.79
N ARG A 102 0.48 -1.15 -16.52
CA ARG A 102 1.27 -1.80 -17.58
C ARG A 102 0.37 -2.60 -18.53
N GLU A 103 -0.56 -3.36 -17.99
CA GLU A 103 -1.52 -4.13 -18.79
C GLU A 103 -2.39 -3.22 -19.65
N MET A 104 -2.91 -2.13 -19.08
CA MET A 104 -3.68 -1.13 -19.82
C MET A 104 -2.87 -0.52 -20.98
N ALA A 105 -1.60 -0.20 -20.75
CA ALA A 105 -0.72 0.34 -21.78
C ALA A 105 -0.52 -0.64 -22.94
N VAL A 106 -0.36 -1.93 -22.64
CA VAL A 106 -0.17 -2.98 -23.65
C VAL A 106 -1.46 -3.24 -24.43
N THR A 107 -2.60 -3.28 -23.73
CA THR A 107 -3.91 -3.65 -24.30
C THR A 107 -4.69 -2.49 -24.93
N ASN A 108 -4.21 -1.24 -24.82
CA ASN A 108 -4.99 -0.03 -25.15
C ASN A 108 -6.34 0.02 -24.42
N SER A 109 -6.38 -0.44 -23.17
CA SER A 109 -7.61 -0.37 -22.38
C SER A 109 -8.09 1.07 -22.21
N ARG A 110 -9.40 1.28 -22.30
CA ARG A 110 -10.06 2.57 -22.08
C ARG A 110 -10.38 2.85 -20.60
N LEU A 111 -9.98 1.96 -19.69
CA LEU A 111 -10.17 2.14 -18.26
C LEU A 111 -9.53 3.47 -17.80
N MET A 112 -10.20 4.21 -16.93
CA MET A 112 -9.63 5.43 -16.38
C MET A 112 -8.55 5.08 -15.35
N ILE A 113 -7.47 5.85 -15.33
CA ILE A 113 -6.37 5.68 -14.36
C ILE A 113 -6.88 5.78 -12.92
N GLU A 114 -7.89 6.62 -12.69
CA GLU A 114 -8.59 6.78 -11.42
C GLU A 114 -9.27 5.48 -10.96
N GLU A 115 -9.87 4.74 -11.89
CA GLU A 115 -10.55 3.47 -11.61
C GLU A 115 -9.55 2.39 -11.18
N VAL A 116 -8.32 2.41 -11.70
CA VAL A 116 -7.23 1.54 -11.21
C VAL A 116 -6.99 1.78 -9.72
N GLY A 117 -6.93 3.05 -9.30
CA GLY A 117 -6.76 3.40 -7.89
C GLY A 117 -7.89 2.85 -7.02
N VAL A 118 -9.14 2.97 -7.48
CA VAL A 118 -10.32 2.43 -6.79
C VAL A 118 -10.24 0.91 -6.68
N GLN A 119 -9.93 0.21 -7.78
CA GLN A 119 -9.78 -1.25 -7.80
C GLN A 119 -8.63 -1.76 -6.92
N CYS A 120 -7.61 -0.94 -6.70
CA CYS A 120 -6.52 -1.22 -5.77
C CYS A 120 -6.86 -0.86 -4.31
N GLY A 121 -8.07 -0.39 -4.00
CA GLY A 121 -8.51 -0.12 -2.62
C GLY A 121 -8.17 1.28 -2.09
N PHE A 122 -7.79 2.22 -2.97
CA PHE A 122 -7.65 3.61 -2.55
C PHE A 122 -9.01 4.27 -2.39
N ARG A 123 -9.21 4.95 -1.25
CA ARG A 123 -10.48 5.63 -0.92
C ARG A 123 -10.79 6.82 -1.82
N SER A 124 -9.80 7.37 -2.52
CA SER A 124 -10.01 8.48 -3.44
C SER A 124 -8.87 8.60 -4.44
N ARG A 125 -9.18 9.28 -5.55
CA ARG A 125 -8.20 9.69 -6.57
C ARG A 125 -7.01 10.43 -5.96
N SER A 126 -7.27 11.43 -5.11
CA SER A 126 -6.21 12.26 -4.52
C SER A 126 -5.22 11.40 -3.74
N VAL A 127 -5.73 10.51 -2.89
CA VAL A 127 -4.88 9.60 -2.09
C VAL A 127 -4.09 8.65 -3.00
N PHE A 128 -4.72 8.08 -4.02
CA PHE A 128 -4.02 7.23 -5.00
C PHE A 128 -2.85 7.96 -5.67
N PHE A 129 -3.10 9.13 -6.26
CA PHE A 129 -2.07 9.89 -6.98
C PHE A 129 -0.94 10.34 -6.04
N THR A 130 -1.26 10.82 -4.84
CA THR A 130 -0.25 11.22 -3.85
C THR A 130 0.62 10.03 -3.44
N ARG A 131 0.02 8.87 -3.16
CA ARG A 131 0.78 7.68 -2.77
C ARG A 131 1.63 7.16 -3.92
N PHE A 132 1.05 7.03 -5.11
CA PHE A 132 1.78 6.56 -6.29
C PHE A 132 2.99 7.45 -6.59
N ASN A 133 2.80 8.78 -6.61
CA ASN A 133 3.92 9.71 -6.80
C ASN A 133 4.94 9.65 -5.65
N GLY A 134 4.48 9.43 -4.42
CA GLY A 134 5.36 9.27 -3.26
C GLY A 134 6.32 8.09 -3.39
N TYR A 135 5.84 6.93 -3.86
CA TYR A 135 6.63 5.72 -4.03
C TYR A 135 7.43 5.71 -5.34
N GLU A 136 6.79 6.04 -6.48
CA GLU A 136 7.39 5.90 -7.82
C GLU A 136 8.06 7.18 -8.34
N LYS A 137 7.92 8.31 -7.62
CA LYS A 137 8.46 9.63 -8.02
C LYS A 137 7.94 10.12 -9.38
N MET A 138 6.80 9.60 -9.82
CA MET A 138 6.11 10.03 -11.04
C MET A 138 4.61 9.79 -10.93
N THR A 139 3.83 10.44 -11.81
CA THR A 139 2.38 10.23 -11.86
C THR A 139 2.03 8.87 -12.47
N PRO A 140 0.86 8.28 -12.12
CA PRO A 140 0.38 7.06 -12.76
C PRO A 140 0.33 7.13 -14.29
N ARG A 141 -0.08 8.28 -14.87
CA ARG A 141 -0.09 8.48 -16.33
C ARG A 141 1.31 8.46 -16.93
N LYS A 142 2.27 9.14 -16.29
CA LYS A 142 3.66 9.12 -16.76
C LYS A 142 4.23 7.70 -16.70
N TYR A 143 3.96 6.97 -15.62
CA TYR A 143 4.35 5.57 -15.48
C TYR A 143 3.76 4.71 -16.61
N MET A 144 2.45 4.79 -16.86
CA MET A 144 1.76 4.06 -17.93
C MET A 144 2.37 4.35 -19.31
N SER A 145 2.64 5.62 -19.62
CA SER A 145 3.19 6.02 -20.93
C SER A 145 4.57 5.45 -21.25
N MET A 146 5.35 5.04 -20.24
CA MET A 146 6.63 4.38 -20.44
C MET A 146 6.48 3.00 -21.11
N PHE A 147 5.31 2.39 -21.02
CA PHE A 147 5.00 1.08 -21.59
C PHE A 147 4.24 1.17 -22.92
N GLU A 148 3.56 2.29 -23.20
CA GLU A 148 2.90 2.55 -24.49
C GLU A 148 3.95 2.63 -25.63
N LYS A 149 5.04 3.36 -25.40
CA LYS A 149 6.12 3.59 -26.38
C LYS A 149 6.88 2.32 -26.76
N LYS A 150 6.92 1.32 -25.88
CA LYS A 150 7.61 0.04 -26.14
C LYS A 150 6.93 -0.73 -27.28
N ARG A 151 5.61 -0.59 -27.43
CA ARG A 151 4.84 -1.24 -28.50
C ARG A 151 5.06 -0.60 -29.87
N GLU A 152 5.16 0.73 -29.95
CA GLU A 152 5.34 1.43 -31.23
C GLU A 152 6.63 1.00 -31.93
N GLY A 153 7.74 0.88 -31.18
CA GLY A 153 9.01 0.39 -31.72
C GLY A 153 8.95 -1.06 -32.24
N ASP A 154 8.20 -1.94 -31.56
CA ASP A 154 8.04 -3.33 -31.97
C ASP A 154 7.09 -3.47 -33.18
N ALA A 155 6.00 -2.71 -33.22
CA ALA A 155 5.06 -2.68 -34.36
C ALA A 155 5.71 -2.10 -35.63
N GLU A 156 6.53 -1.06 -35.49
CA GLU A 156 7.30 -0.46 -36.60
C GLU A 156 8.33 -1.45 -37.18
N ARG A 157 9.01 -2.23 -36.32
CA ARG A 157 9.95 -3.28 -36.75
C ARG A 157 9.29 -4.42 -37.51
N ILE A 158 8.08 -4.83 -37.11
CA ILE A 158 7.31 -5.87 -37.82
C ILE A 158 6.88 -5.39 -39.20
N LYS A 159 6.43 -4.13 -39.33
CA LYS A 159 6.05 -3.55 -40.63
C LYS A 159 7.21 -3.47 -41.61
N ARG A 160 8.42 -3.11 -41.15
CA ARG A 160 9.63 -3.01 -42.00
C ARG A 160 10.22 -4.34 -42.45
N ARG A 161 9.80 -5.47 -41.85
CA ARG A 161 10.30 -6.81 -42.18
C ARG A 161 9.38 -7.56 -43.15
N ASN A 162 8.14 -7.09 -43.29
CA ASN A 162 7.10 -7.68 -44.13
C ASN A 162 6.71 -6.79 -45.34
N GLY A 163 7.41 -5.67 -45.54
CA GLY A 163 7.31 -4.82 -46.73
C GLY A 163 8.67 -4.72 -47.40
#